data_AF-A0A2E3Y1K3-F1
#
_entry.id   AF-A0A2E3Y1K3-F1
#
_cell.length_a   1.000
_cell.length_b   1.000
_cell.length_c   1.000
_cell.angle_alpha   90.00
_cell.angle_beta   90.00
_cell.angle_gamma   90.00
#
_symmetry.space_group_name_H-M   'P 1'
#
loop_
_entity.id
_entity.type
_entity.pdbx_description
1 polymer ?
#
loop_
_entity_poly.entity_id
_entity_poly.type
_entity_poly.pdbx_seq_one_letter_code
_entity_poly.pdbx_strand_id
1 'polypeptide(L)'
;MNTLALKSILIFSMVIIVNNIYTQNKGELVGSNKGLTNLNYKIPGNNEEVIEGLSFSDLKRQQNHNIKSQEKFRKDLLKSHLLKQTKSTRKRMKQTLKKSQRFLAGKPLNPTWKVWINRKKA
;
A
#
# COMPACT_ATOMS: atom_id res chain seq x y z
N MET A 1 -19.24 -45.51 15.41
CA MET A 1 -19.59 -44.30 14.64
C MET A 1 -19.73 -44.70 13.17
N ASN A 2 -20.88 -44.43 12.55
CA ASN A 2 -21.12 -44.83 11.16
C ASN A 2 -20.10 -44.17 10.22
N THR A 3 -19.49 -44.96 9.35
CA THR A 3 -18.53 -44.50 8.32
C THR A 3 -19.13 -43.43 7.42
N LEU A 4 -20.45 -43.48 7.20
CA LEU A 4 -21.21 -42.47 6.47
C LEU A 4 -21.20 -41.10 7.19
N ALA A 5 -21.35 -41.09 8.52
CA ALA A 5 -21.34 -39.86 9.33
C ALA A 5 -19.94 -39.25 9.40
N LEU A 6 -18.89 -40.07 9.41
CA LEU A 6 -17.51 -39.57 9.36
C LEU A 6 -17.18 -38.93 8.01
N LYS A 7 -17.65 -39.53 6.90
CA LYS A 7 -17.48 -38.98 5.55
C LYS A 7 -18.24 -37.66 5.38
N SER A 8 -19.46 -37.55 5.90
CA SER A 8 -20.23 -36.30 5.80
C SER A 8 -19.59 -35.16 6.59
N ILE A 9 -19.05 -35.42 7.79
CA ILE A 9 -18.32 -34.42 8.59
C ILE A 9 -17.05 -33.94 7.87
N LEU A 10 -16.30 -34.85 7.23
CA LEU A 10 -15.11 -34.49 6.44
C LEU A 10 -15.46 -33.60 5.23
N ILE A 11 -16.54 -33.91 4.52
CA ILE A 11 -17.00 -33.10 3.39
C ILE A 11 -17.44 -31.71 3.88
N PHE A 12 -18.20 -31.65 4.98
CA PHE A 12 -18.69 -30.39 5.54
C PHE A 12 -17.54 -29.49 6.02
N SER A 13 -16.54 -30.07 6.69
CA SER A 13 -15.33 -29.33 7.12
C SER A 13 -14.52 -28.79 5.94
N MET A 14 -14.40 -29.54 4.82
CA MET A 14 -13.75 -29.04 3.61
C MET A 14 -14.50 -27.87 2.98
N VAL A 15 -15.85 -27.92 2.92
CA VAL A 15 -16.68 -26.81 2.40
C VAL A 15 -16.50 -25.54 3.23
N ILE A 16 -16.45 -25.65 4.57
CA ILE A 16 -16.20 -24.52 5.46
C ILE A 16 -14.82 -23.90 5.19
N ILE A 17 -13.78 -24.73 5.05
CA ILE A 17 -12.40 -24.26 4.79
C ILE A 17 -12.34 -23.54 3.43
N VAL A 18 -12.92 -24.11 2.38
CA VAL A 18 -12.93 -23.51 1.04
C VAL A 18 -13.67 -22.17 1.03
N ASN A 19 -14.82 -22.09 1.71
CA ASN A 19 -15.56 -20.83 1.83
C ASN A 19 -14.79 -19.75 2.59
N ASN A 20 -14.06 -20.12 3.65
CA ASN A 20 -13.24 -19.17 4.41
C ASN A 20 -12.01 -18.68 3.62
N ILE A 21 -11.41 -19.55 2.80
CA ILE A 21 -10.34 -19.15 1.87
C ILE A 21 -10.90 -18.22 0.77
N TYR A 22 -12.09 -18.52 0.27
CA TYR A 22 -12.75 -17.70 -0.75
C TYR A 22 -13.13 -16.31 -0.23
N THR A 23 -13.65 -16.19 1.00
CA THR A 23 -13.94 -14.89 1.63
C THR A 23 -12.69 -14.07 1.92
N GLN A 24 -11.57 -14.70 2.30
CA GLN A 24 -10.29 -14.00 2.46
C GLN A 24 -9.71 -13.49 1.12
N ASN A 25 -10.00 -14.20 0.02
CA ASN A 25 -9.59 -13.81 -1.33
C ASN A 25 -10.54 -12.81 -2.01
N LYS A 26 -11.74 -12.58 -1.45
CA LYS A 26 -12.68 -11.56 -1.95
C LYS A 26 -12.21 -10.12 -1.74
N GLY A 27 -11.01 -9.92 -1.21
CA GLY A 27 -10.36 -8.62 -1.23
C GLY A 27 -11.29 -7.53 -0.69
N GLU A 28 -11.98 -7.80 0.43
CA GLU A 28 -12.57 -6.71 1.18
C GLU A 28 -11.43 -5.74 1.44
N LEU A 29 -11.47 -4.63 0.72
CA LEU A 29 -10.58 -3.50 0.87
C LEU A 29 -10.91 -2.92 2.24
N VAL A 30 -10.36 -3.53 3.28
CA VAL A 30 -10.42 -3.05 4.66
C VAL A 30 -9.66 -1.73 4.70
N GLY A 31 -10.36 -0.65 4.35
CA GLY A 31 -9.79 0.67 4.13
C GLY A 31 -10.56 1.60 3.17
N SER A 32 -11.53 1.11 2.39
CA SER A 32 -12.20 1.96 1.38
C SER A 32 -13.21 2.98 1.92
N ASN A 33 -13.48 3.02 3.23
CA ASN A 33 -14.44 3.97 3.83
C ASN A 33 -13.90 4.57 5.12
N LYS A 34 -12.88 5.43 5.00
CA LYS A 34 -12.66 6.48 6.00
C LYS A 34 -12.50 7.77 5.23
N GLY A 35 -13.50 8.65 5.38
CA GLY A 35 -13.50 9.99 4.79
C GLY A 35 -12.12 10.61 4.95
N LEU A 36 -11.62 11.16 3.85
CA LEU A 36 -10.38 11.92 3.77
C LEU A 36 -10.21 12.72 5.06
N THR A 37 -9.34 12.23 5.96
CA THR A 37 -8.92 13.01 7.11
C THR A 37 -8.40 14.31 6.53
N ASN A 38 -9.03 15.41 6.92
CA ASN A 38 -8.74 16.77 6.46
C ASN A 38 -7.30 17.10 6.90
N LEU A 39 -6.34 16.65 6.10
CA LEU A 39 -4.93 16.85 6.36
C LEU A 39 -4.65 18.31 6.00
N ASN A 40 -4.58 19.16 7.03
CA ASN A 40 -4.30 20.58 6.93
C ASN A 40 -2.81 20.84 6.58
N TYR A 41 -2.32 20.23 5.50
CA TYR A 41 -1.07 20.66 4.87
C TYR A 41 -1.42 21.60 3.74
N LYS A 42 -0.95 22.85 3.85
CA LYS A 42 -0.98 23.79 2.74
C LYS A 42 -0.01 23.26 1.67
N ILE A 43 -0.55 22.66 0.62
CA ILE A 43 0.25 22.39 -0.59
C ILE A 43 0.57 23.78 -1.16
N PRO A 44 1.85 24.17 -1.29
CA PRO A 44 2.16 25.39 -2.03
C PRO A 44 1.62 25.20 -3.45
N GLY A 45 0.59 25.98 -3.79
CA GLY A 45 0.04 26.04 -5.14
C GLY A 45 1.12 26.53 -6.09
N ASN A 46 1.04 26.12 -7.35
CA ASN A 46 1.88 26.71 -8.38
C ASN A 46 1.56 28.21 -8.40
N ASN A 47 2.51 29.05 -7.95
CA ASN A 47 2.41 30.48 -8.20
C ASN A 47 2.64 30.66 -9.70
N GLU A 48 1.56 30.69 -10.47
CA GLU A 48 1.54 31.07 -11.89
C GLU A 48 1.67 32.59 -12.02
N GLU A 49 2.62 33.20 -11.30
CA GLU A 49 3.03 34.56 -11.62
C GLU A 49 3.78 34.49 -12.95
N VAL A 50 3.04 34.75 -14.04
CA VAL A 50 3.60 35.06 -15.35
C VAL A 50 4.28 36.41 -15.19
N ILE A 51 5.56 36.38 -14.84
CA ILE A 51 6.40 37.57 -14.82
C ILE A 51 6.63 37.96 -16.28
N GLU A 52 5.89 38.98 -16.74
CA GLU A 52 6.04 39.54 -18.08
C GLU A 52 7.48 40.06 -18.27
N GLY A 53 8.14 39.71 -19.38
CA GLY A 53 9.49 40.18 -19.73
C GLY A 53 10.64 39.17 -19.60
N LEU A 54 10.39 37.92 -19.20
CA LEU A 54 11.40 36.85 -19.20
C LEU A 54 11.51 36.15 -20.56
N SER A 55 12.73 35.80 -20.96
CA SER A 55 12.99 34.95 -22.12
C SER A 55 12.38 33.56 -21.91
N PHE A 56 11.99 32.90 -23.01
CA PHE A 56 11.48 31.52 -22.99
C PHE A 56 12.42 30.54 -22.27
N SER A 57 13.74 30.75 -22.36
CA SER A 57 14.74 29.96 -21.64
C SER A 57 14.61 30.08 -20.13
N ASP A 58 14.33 31.29 -19.63
CA ASP A 58 14.25 31.59 -18.21
C ASP A 58 12.91 31.10 -17.64
N LEU A 59 11.82 31.23 -18.40
CA LEU A 59 10.53 30.62 -18.06
C LEU A 59 10.65 29.10 -17.92
N LYS A 60 11.31 28.44 -18.87
CA LYS A 60 11.56 26.99 -18.80
C LYS A 60 12.43 26.61 -17.61
N ARG A 61 13.43 27.42 -17.27
CA ARG A 61 14.29 27.21 -16.11
C ARG A 61 13.49 27.33 -14.81
N GLN A 62 12.65 28.36 -14.68
CA GLN A 62 11.78 28.59 -13.53
C GLN A 62 10.76 27.45 -13.36
N GLN A 63 10.11 27.01 -14.43
CA GLN A 63 9.21 25.85 -14.40
C GLN A 63 9.93 24.59 -13.89
N ASN A 64 11.13 24.30 -14.41
CA ASN A 64 11.92 23.17 -13.96
C ASN A 64 12.33 23.28 -12.48
N HIS A 65 12.68 24.48 -12.00
CA HIS A 65 12.94 24.72 -10.59
C HIS A 65 11.70 24.48 -9.72
N ASN A 66 10.54 24.97 -10.18
CA ASN A 66 9.27 24.78 -9.48
C ASN A 66 8.91 23.30 -9.38
N ILE A 67 8.99 22.55 -10.48
CA ILE A 67 8.76 21.10 -10.51
C ILE A 67 9.69 20.38 -9.51
N LYS A 68 11.00 20.67 -9.55
CA LYS A 68 11.98 20.07 -8.64
C LYS A 68 11.69 20.42 -7.17
N SER A 69 11.32 21.66 -6.89
CA SER A 69 10.98 22.12 -5.54
C SER A 69 9.73 21.41 -5.01
N GLN A 70 8.72 21.23 -5.86
CA GLN A 70 7.47 20.56 -5.53
C GLN A 70 7.69 19.07 -5.29
N GLU A 71 8.51 18.41 -6.12
CA GLU A 71 8.92 17.02 -5.89
C GLU A 71 9.66 16.85 -4.56
N LYS A 72 10.59 17.76 -4.26
CA LYS A 72 11.33 17.73 -2.98
C LYS A 72 10.37 17.90 -1.81
N PHE A 73 9.46 18.87 -1.87
CA PHE A 73 8.44 19.08 -0.85
C PHE A 73 7.56 17.85 -0.64
N ARG A 74 7.09 17.21 -1.72
CA ARG A 74 6.31 15.96 -1.64
C ARG A 74 7.10 14.83 -0.97
N LYS A 75 8.39 14.67 -1.30
CA LYS A 75 9.27 13.67 -0.68
C LYS A 75 9.47 13.93 0.81
N ASP A 76 9.72 15.18 1.19
CA ASP A 76 9.93 15.59 2.58
C ASP A 76 8.65 15.45 3.41
N LEU A 77 7.49 15.82 2.84
CA LEU A 77 6.18 15.61 3.45
C LEU A 77 5.94 14.11 3.72
N LEU A 78 6.18 13.25 2.73
CA LEU A 78 6.05 11.80 2.88
C LEU A 78 6.99 11.25 3.96
N LYS A 79 8.24 11.69 3.98
CA LYS A 79 9.23 11.28 4.99
C LYS A 79 8.77 11.68 6.40
N SER A 80 8.25 12.90 6.56
CA SER A 80 7.72 13.38 7.84
C SER A 80 6.53 12.54 8.33
N HIS A 81 5.61 12.17 7.43
CA HIS A 81 4.48 11.30 7.77
C HIS A 81 4.94 9.92 8.21
N LEU A 82 5.91 9.33 7.51
CA LEU A 82 6.47 8.03 7.90
C LEU A 82 7.16 8.07 9.27
N LEU A 83 7.84 9.17 9.62
CA LEU A 83 8.47 9.33 10.93
C LEU A 83 7.44 9.48 12.05
N LYS A 84 6.33 10.19 11.80
CA LYS A 84 5.20 10.33 12.74
C LYS A 84 4.44 9.03 12.97
N GLN A 85 4.56 8.04 12.08
CA GLN A 85 3.89 6.75 12.22
C GLN A 85 4.59 5.83 13.23
N THR A 86 3.79 5.09 13.98
CA THR A 86 4.29 4.05 14.90
C THR A 86 5.05 2.95 14.15
N LYS A 87 5.99 2.30 14.85
CA LYS A 87 6.80 1.20 14.30
C LYS A 87 5.94 0.05 13.76
N SER A 88 4.82 -0.26 14.44
CA SER A 88 3.88 -1.31 14.03
C SER A 88 3.18 -0.95 12.71
N THR A 89 2.71 0.29 12.57
CA THR A 89 2.07 0.79 11.33
C THR A 89 3.05 0.76 10.16
N ARG A 90 4.28 1.25 10.33
CA ARG A 90 5.32 1.17 9.29
C ARG A 90 5.60 -0.26 8.83
N LYS A 91 5.69 -1.21 9.77
CA LYS A 91 5.87 -2.64 9.45
C LYS A 91 4.70 -3.19 8.64
N ARG A 92 3.45 -2.89 9.04
CA ARG A 92 2.24 -3.31 8.32
C ARG A 92 2.22 -2.77 6.90
N MET A 93 2.45 -1.47 6.71
CA MET A 93 2.49 -0.85 5.38
C MET A 93 3.53 -1.50 4.48
N LYS A 94 4.75 -1.73 4.97
CA LYS A 94 5.81 -2.40 4.21
C LYS A 94 5.42 -3.83 3.80
N GLN A 95 4.71 -4.55 4.67
CA GLN A 95 4.21 -5.88 4.35
C GLN A 95 3.11 -5.82 3.29
N THR A 96 2.13 -4.93 3.42
CA THR A 96 1.05 -4.73 2.45
C THR A 96 1.61 -4.34 1.09
N LEU A 97 2.57 -3.41 1.03
CA LEU A 97 3.23 -3.00 -0.20
C LEU A 97 3.89 -4.19 -0.91
N LYS A 98 4.63 -5.02 -0.18
CA LYS A 98 5.25 -6.24 -0.75
C LYS A 98 4.22 -7.22 -1.29
N LYS A 99 3.08 -7.38 -0.62
CA LYS A 99 1.99 -8.24 -1.09
C LYS A 99 1.37 -7.70 -2.37
N SER A 100 1.05 -6.40 -2.39
CA SER A 100 0.48 -5.72 -3.55
C SER A 100 1.39 -5.78 -4.77
N GLN A 101 2.69 -5.53 -4.61
CA GLN A 101 3.66 -5.61 -5.71
C GLN A 101 3.75 -7.02 -6.31
N ARG A 102 3.67 -8.07 -5.47
CA ARG A 102 3.69 -9.45 -5.96
C ARG A 102 2.41 -9.83 -6.68
N PHE A 103 1.27 -9.38 -6.15
CA PHE A 103 -0.03 -9.54 -6.81
C PHE A 103 -0.03 -8.89 -8.20
N LEU A 104 0.41 -7.63 -8.30
CA LEU A 104 0.55 -6.92 -9.58
C LEU A 104 1.53 -7.62 -10.55
N ALA A 105 2.56 -8.28 -10.02
CA ALA A 105 3.50 -9.07 -10.81
C ALA A 105 3.01 -10.51 -11.12
N GLY A 106 1.77 -10.87 -10.80
CA GLY A 106 1.22 -12.22 -11.01
C GLY A 106 1.88 -13.33 -10.19
N LYS A 107 2.65 -12.98 -9.14
CA LYS A 107 3.38 -13.95 -8.32
C LYS A 107 2.52 -14.35 -7.11
N PRO A 108 2.47 -15.65 -6.75
CA PRO A 108 1.72 -16.09 -5.58
C PRO A 108 2.30 -15.52 -4.29
N LEU A 109 1.45 -15.35 -3.27
CA LEU A 109 1.87 -14.91 -1.94
C LEU A 109 2.81 -15.95 -1.31
N ASN A 110 3.81 -15.48 -0.54
CA ASN A 110 4.73 -16.39 0.14
C ASN A 110 4.03 -16.90 1.38
N PRO A 111 3.87 -18.23 1.53
CA PRO A 111 3.24 -18.77 2.72
C PRO A 111 4.10 -18.50 3.95
N THR A 112 3.44 -18.28 5.09
CA THR A 112 4.06 -17.87 6.36
C THR A 112 5.09 -18.87 6.86
N TRP A 113 4.84 -20.18 6.71
CA TRP A 113 5.76 -21.25 7.08
C TRP A 113 7.10 -21.14 6.33
N LYS A 114 7.06 -20.87 5.02
CA LYS A 114 8.27 -20.73 4.19
C LYS A 114 9.10 -19.52 4.62
N VAL A 115 8.44 -18.42 4.98
CA VAL A 115 9.10 -17.23 5.52
C VAL A 115 9.75 -17.53 6.88
N TRP A 116 9.10 -18.32 7.73
CA TRP A 116 9.61 -18.67 9.05
C TRP A 116 10.82 -19.60 8.99
N ILE A 117 10.79 -20.63 8.14
CA ILE A 117 11.94 -21.54 7.91
C ILE A 117 13.15 -20.73 7.42
N ASN A 118 12.96 -19.83 6.46
CA ASN A 118 14.06 -19.03 5.92
C ASN A 118 14.65 -18.05 6.94
N ARG A 119 13.86 -17.58 7.92
CA ARG A 119 14.36 -16.71 9.00
C ARG A 119 15.15 -17.46 10.07
N LYS A 120 14.90 -18.75 10.26
CA LYS A 120 15.68 -19.58 11.20
C LYS A 120 17.03 -20.00 10.62
N LYS A 121 17.19 -19.92 9.30
CA LYS A 121 18.43 -20.25 8.58
C LYS A 121 19.36 -19.05 8.39
N ALA A 122 18.90 -17.83 8.68
CA ALA A 122 19.64 -16.58 8.51
C ALA A 122 20.00 -16.01 9.88
#